data_AF-A0A367HVF9-F1
#
_entry.id   AF-A0A367HVF9-F1
#
_cell.length_a   1.000
_cell.length_b   1.000
_cell.length_c   1.000
_cell.angle_alpha   90.00
_cell.angle_beta   90.00
_cell.angle_gamma   90.00
#
_symmetry.space_group_name_H-M   'P 1'
#
loop_
_entity.id
_entity.type
_entity.pdbx_description
1 polymer ?
#
loop_
_entity_poly.entity_id
_entity_poly.type
_entity_poly.pdbx_seq_one_letter_code
_entity_poly.pdbx_strand_id
1 'polypeptide(L)' 'MSNEALSRLGTELGAEPPNSLAELTSDQLALLADALRKERESRAAGLGEAAEAALGLVPALARGPVRRILFK' A
#
# COMPACT_ATOMS: atom_id res chain seq x y z
N MET A 1 -21.83 12.41 -4.70
CA MET A 1 -21.28 11.82 -3.46
C MET A 1 -20.86 10.36 -3.65
N SER A 2 -21.74 9.42 -4.06
CA SER A 2 -21.37 7.99 -4.20
C SER A 2 -20.24 7.71 -5.21
N ASN A 3 -20.23 8.44 -6.34
CA ASN A 3 -19.24 8.23 -7.41
C ASN A 3 -17.81 8.64 -6.99
N GLU A 4 -17.69 9.61 -6.08
CA GLU A 4 -16.38 10.06 -5.56
C GLU A 4 -15.78 9.03 -4.59
N ALA A 5 -16.61 8.44 -3.74
CA ALA A 5 -16.19 7.38 -2.82
C ALA A 5 -15.76 6.10 -3.56
N LEU A 6 -16.47 5.71 -4.62
CA LEU A 6 -16.09 4.61 -5.51
C LEU A 6 -14.78 4.87 -6.25
N SER A 7 -14.60 6.07 -6.79
CA SER A 7 -13.34 6.47 -7.46
C SER A 7 -12.14 6.41 -6.51
N ARG A 8 -12.32 6.91 -5.27
CA ARG A 8 -11.31 6.81 -4.21
C ARG A 8 -10.98 5.36 -3.88
N LEU A 9 -11.98 4.49 -3.80
CA LEU A 9 -11.78 3.06 -3.56
C LEU A 9 -11.01 2.39 -4.70
N GLY A 10 -11.29 2.75 -5.96
CA GLY A 10 -10.55 2.23 -7.12
C GLY A 10 -9.07 2.62 -7.10
N THR A 11 -8.77 3.84 -6.63
CA THR A 11 -7.39 4.29 -6.43
C THR A 11 -6.65 3.43 -5.40
N GLU A 12 -7.31 3.07 -4.29
CA GLU A 12 -6.69 2.23 -3.25
C GLU A 12 -6.58 0.75 -3.66
N LEU A 13 -7.53 0.23 -4.45
CA LEU A 13 -7.48 -1.11 -5.03
C LEU A 13 -6.45 -1.24 -6.17
N GLY A 14 -6.09 -0.13 -6.82
CA GLY A 14 -5.25 -0.13 -8.03
C GLY A 14 -5.93 -0.74 -9.25
N ALA A 15 -7.25 -0.91 -9.20
CA ALA A 15 -8.08 -1.50 -10.23
C ALA A 15 -9.50 -0.91 -10.16
N GLU A 16 -10.28 -1.11 -11.22
CA GLU A 16 -11.68 -0.70 -11.22
C GLU A 16 -12.46 -1.44 -10.12
N PRO A 17 -13.22 -0.74 -9.26
CA PRO A 17 -14.02 -1.38 -8.22
C PRO A 17 -15.07 -2.31 -8.84
N PRO A 18 -15.23 -3.54 -8.33
CA PRO A 18 -16.32 -4.42 -8.74
C PRO A 18 -17.69 -3.74 -8.58
N ASN A 19 -18.61 -4.00 -9.53
CA ASN A 19 -19.97 -3.46 -9.49
C ASN A 19 -20.72 -3.77 -8.19
N SER A 20 -20.41 -4.89 -7.53
CA SER A 20 -20.98 -5.25 -6.22
C SER A 20 -20.65 -4.24 -5.12
N LEU A 21 -19.59 -3.45 -5.26
CA LEU A 21 -19.24 -2.39 -4.31
C LEU A 21 -20.03 -1.10 -4.58
N ALA A 22 -20.67 -0.97 -5.74
CA ALA A 22 -21.52 0.18 -6.03
C ALA A 22 -22.83 0.21 -5.23
N GLU A 23 -23.21 -0.93 -4.63
CA GLU A 23 -24.37 -1.06 -3.75
C GLU A 23 -24.10 -0.55 -2.32
N LEU A 24 -22.83 -0.31 -1.97
CA LEU A 24 -22.43 0.16 -0.65
C LEU A 24 -22.74 1.64 -0.45
N THR A 25 -23.03 2.02 0.79
CA THR A 25 -23.18 3.42 1.14
C THR A 25 -21.84 4.15 1.07
N SER A 26 -21.88 5.49 0.92
CA SER A 26 -20.67 6.31 0.90
C SER A 26 -19.78 6.10 2.14
N ASP A 27 -20.37 5.90 3.31
CA ASP A 27 -19.65 5.69 4.57
C ASP A 27 -18.95 4.32 4.59
N GLN A 28 -19.61 3.29 4.05
CA GLN A 28 -19.03 1.95 3.92
C GLN A 28 -17.86 1.94 2.92
N LEU A 29 -18.01 2.67 1.80
CA LEU A 29 -16.94 2.84 0.82
C LEU A 29 -15.73 3.58 1.40
N ALA A 30 -15.98 4.64 2.20
CA ALA A 30 -14.92 5.38 2.87
C ALA A 30 -14.17 4.50 3.88
N LEU A 31 -14.90 3.75 4.71
CA LEU A 31 -14.31 2.81 5.67
C LEU A 31 -13.44 1.76 4.97
N LEU A 32 -13.92 1.20 3.85
CA LEU A 32 -13.18 0.20 3.09
C LEU A 32 -11.91 0.79 2.46
N ALA A 33 -12.00 2.00 1.88
CA ALA A 33 -10.84 2.68 1.31
C ALA A 33 -9.76 2.98 2.37
N ASP A 34 -10.16 3.43 3.56
CA ASP A 34 -9.24 3.71 4.66
C ASP A 34 -8.58 2.42 5.18
N ALA A 35 -9.33 1.32 5.28
CA ALA A 35 -8.78 0.02 5.66
C ALA A 35 -7.76 -0.51 4.65
N LEU A 36 -8.06 -0.39 3.35
CA LEU A 36 -7.13 -0.79 2.28
C LEU A 36 -5.85 0.05 2.28
N ARG A 37 -5.97 1.37 2.47
CA ARG A 37 -4.81 2.25 2.60
C ARG A 37 -3.91 1.81 3.76
N LYS A 38 -4.49 1.61 4.95
CA LYS A 38 -3.75 1.20 6.14
C LYS A 38 -3.03 -0.13 5.95
N GLU A 39 -3.69 -1.09 5.31
CA GLU A 39 -3.09 -2.39 4.99
C GLU A 39 -1.91 -2.23 3.99
N ARG A 40 -2.06 -1.38 2.97
CA ARG A 40 -0.97 -1.09 2.03
C ARG A 40 0.23 -0.43 2.71
N GLU A 41 -0.03 0.55 3.57
CA GLU A 41 1.01 1.19 4.38
C GLU A 41 1.72 0.18 5.28
N SER A 42 0.97 -0.71 5.94
CA SER A 42 1.53 -1.76 6.80
C SER A 42 2.37 -2.76 6.00
N ARG A 43 1.93 -3.17 4.80
CA ARG A 43 2.70 -4.05 3.92
C ARG A 43 3.97 -3.38 3.40
N ALA A 44 3.90 -2.10 3.02
CA ALA A 44 5.06 -1.34 2.60
C ALA A 44 6.09 -1.21 3.74
N ALA A 45 5.62 -0.99 4.98
CA ALA A 45 6.47 -0.99 6.16
C ALA A 45 7.13 -2.36 6.39
N GLY A 46 6.37 -3.46 6.31
CA GLY A 46 6.91 -4.81 6.44
C GLY A 46 7.93 -5.18 5.36
N LEU A 47 7.72 -4.73 4.11
CA LEU A 47 8.70 -4.87 3.04
C LEU A 47 9.98 -4.05 3.32
N GLY A 48 9.83 -2.85 3.89
CA GLY A 48 10.95 -2.03 4.33
C GLY A 48 11.80 -2.75 5.38
N GLU A 49 11.17 -3.26 6.43
CA GLU A 49 11.84 -4.01 7.50
C GLU A 49 12.52 -5.28 6.97
N ALA A 50 11.87 -6.02 6.08
CA ALA A 50 12.46 -7.21 5.46
C ALA A 50 13.69 -6.86 4.58
N ALA A 51 13.62 -5.76 3.83
CA ALA A 51 14.73 -5.28 3.02
C ALA A 51 15.90 -4.78 3.89
N GLU A 52 15.63 -4.17 5.05
CA GLU A 52 16.64 -3.79 6.04
C GLU A 52 17.32 -5.01 6.66
N ALA A 53 16.55 -6.04 7.02
CA ALA A 53 17.08 -7.29 7.52
C ALA A 53 17.98 -7.98 6.48
N ALA A 54 17.60 -7.94 5.20
CA ALA A 54 18.41 -8.47 4.10
C ALA A 54 19.74 -7.74 3.91
N LEU A 55 19.81 -6.43 4.18
CA LEU A 55 21.09 -5.69 4.19
C LEU A 55 22.07 -6.19 5.26
N GLY A 56 21.56 -6.82 6.33
CA GLY A 56 22.38 -7.50 7.34
C GLY A 56 23.30 -8.57 6.73
N LEU A 57 22.86 -9.23 5.66
CA LEU A 57 23.62 -10.25 4.91
C LEU A 57 24.70 -9.65 3.99
N VAL A 58 24.61 -8.34 3.69
CA VAL A 58 25.59 -7.64 2.86
C VAL A 58 26.79 -7.22 3.72
N PRO A 59 28.04 -7.37 3.24
CA PRO A 59 29.22 -6.88 3.93
C PRO A 59 29.12 -5.37 4.25
N ALA A 60 29.56 -4.97 5.45
CA ALA A 60 29.33 -3.64 6.00
C ALA A 60 29.74 -2.48 5.06
N LEU A 61 30.83 -2.64 4.31
CA LEU A 61 31.34 -1.64 3.36
C LEU A 61 30.41 -1.43 2.14
N ALA A 62 29.64 -2.45 1.76
CA ALA A 62 28.74 -2.41 0.60
C ALA A 62 27.29 -2.08 0.94
N ARG A 63 26.92 -2.03 2.24
CA ARG A 63 25.55 -1.74 2.68
C ARG A 63 25.03 -0.38 2.22
N GLY A 64 25.85 0.67 2.30
CA GLY A 64 25.46 2.03 1.91
C GLY A 64 25.12 2.19 0.42
N PRO A 65 25.95 1.66 -0.51
CA PRO A 65 25.61 1.59 -1.93
C PRO A 65 24.35 0.76 -2.23
N VAL A 66 24.22 -0.44 -1.64
CA VAL A 66 23.08 -1.34 -1.89
C VAL A 66 21.77 -0.75 -1.37
N ARG A 67 21.79 -0.14 -0.18
CA ARG A 67 20.63 0.59 0.38
C ARG A 67 20.12 1.66 -0.58
N ARG A 68 21.01 2.45 -1.20
CA ARG A 68 20.62 3.52 -2.14
C ARG A 68 19.96 3.01 -3.42
N ILE A 69 20.22 1.76 -3.82
CA ILE A 69 19.60 1.16 -5.02
C ILE A 69 18.25 0.56 -4.67
N LEU A 70 18.11 -0.08 -3.50
CA LEU A 70 16.89 -0.79 -3.10
C LEU A 70 15.78 0.12 -2.55
N PHE A 71 16.13 1.24 -1.92
CA PHE A 71 15.19 2.12 -1.20
C PHE A 71 15.05 3.52 -1.84
N LYS A 72 15.07 3.59 -3.17
CA LYS A 72 15.00 4.86 -3.91
C LYS A 72 13.57 5.35 -4.11
#